data_AF-A0A960NPI5-F1
#
_entry.id   AF-A0A960NPI5-F1
#
_cell.length_a   1.000
_cell.length_b   1.000
_cell.length_c   1.000
_cell.angle_alpha   90.00
_cell.angle_beta   90.00
_cell.angle_gamma   90.00
#
_symmetry.space_group_name_H-M   'P 1'
#
loop_
_entity.id
_entity.type
_entity.pdbx_description
1 polymer ?
#
loop_
_entity_poly.entity_id
_entity_poly.type
_entity_poly.pdbx_seq_one_letter_code
_entity_poly.pdbx_strand_id
1 'polypeptide(L)'
;MHPIVDIALIAVQAVLVIALADFIAGLIHWIEDAYFDENTPFIGSRIIRPNIVHHHVPRYFTQLSWWQSSRDLLLASLLLVAASIPLGFFGWQVVLFALVSTNANQVHKWAHRTRRENGRLISLLQDWRILQTPHHHGLHHTDPKNTYYCPVTNLVNPILERISFWQRLEAVIEKFTGIKHRDDTSIRGQGPGPDWLAHYRRPSSFLSLQENSSNVKASAKMVPKLRTCHYRPKAPLASTRGAASALTIVGLIIVGWTVGMCLQPLVESHRRDPQSSKHAETVVEKDSHHAVETDPDLGNLIETKGQSDD
;
A
#
# COMPACT_ATOMS: atom_id res chain seq x y z
N MET A 1 -15.55 29.11 11.12
CA MET A 1 -14.94 27.77 10.91
C MET A 1 -13.75 27.66 11.85
N HIS A 2 -13.55 26.53 12.52
CA HIS A 2 -12.57 26.38 13.61
C HIS A 2 -11.27 25.77 13.07
N PRO A 3 -10.22 26.55 12.76
CA PRO A 3 -9.00 26.06 12.10
C PRO A 3 -8.30 24.93 12.86
N ILE A 4 -8.47 24.88 14.20
CA ILE A 4 -7.94 23.80 15.05
C ILE A 4 -8.63 22.46 14.73
N VAL A 5 -9.95 22.46 14.50
CA VAL A 5 -10.70 21.26 14.15
C VAL A 5 -10.25 20.74 12.79
N ASP A 6 -10.07 21.64 11.82
CA ASP A 6 -9.64 21.27 10.47
C ASP A 6 -8.23 20.65 10.47
N ILE A 7 -7.29 21.25 11.22
CA ILE A 7 -5.93 20.71 11.38
C ILE A 7 -5.97 19.33 12.04
N ALA A 8 -6.77 19.16 13.11
CA ALA A 8 -6.91 17.88 13.79
C ALA A 8 -7.48 16.80 12.86
N LEU A 9 -8.49 17.14 12.06
CA LEU A 9 -9.08 16.22 11.08
C LEU A 9 -8.07 15.80 10.00
N ILE A 10 -7.28 16.74 9.48
CA ILE A 10 -6.22 16.43 8.50
C ILE A 10 -5.18 15.49 9.12
N ALA A 11 -4.76 15.73 10.36
CA ALA A 11 -3.81 14.87 11.06
C ALA A 11 -4.36 13.45 11.26
N VAL A 12 -5.61 13.31 11.67
CA VAL A 12 -6.28 12.00 11.81
C VAL A 12 -6.36 11.30 10.45
N GLN A 13 -6.75 12.01 9.39
CA GLN A 13 -6.79 11.44 8.04
C GLN A 13 -5.40 10.95 7.59
N ALA A 14 -4.34 11.71 7.85
CA ALA A 14 -2.98 11.31 7.49
C ALA A 14 -2.55 10.03 8.21
N VAL A 15 -2.84 9.90 9.51
CA VAL A 15 -2.55 8.69 10.29
C VAL A 15 -3.32 7.49 9.74
N LEU A 16 -4.60 7.65 9.41
CA LEU A 16 -5.43 6.58 8.84
C LEU A 16 -4.94 6.15 7.45
N VAL A 17 -4.53 7.10 6.61
CA VAL A 17 -3.97 6.80 5.28
C VAL A 17 -2.63 6.05 5.39
N ILE A 18 -1.75 6.45 6.32
CA ILE A 18 -0.49 5.76 6.59
C ILE A 18 -0.76 4.34 7.10
N ALA A 19 -1.69 4.18 8.05
CA ALA A 19 -2.08 2.88 8.59
C ALA A 19 -2.69 1.98 7.50
N LEU A 20 -3.48 2.54 6.58
CA LEU A 20 -4.03 1.79 5.45
C LEU A 20 -2.93 1.34 4.49
N ALA A 21 -1.98 2.21 4.14
CA ALA A 21 -0.85 1.83 3.28
C ALA A 21 0.00 0.71 3.91
N ASP A 22 0.25 0.79 5.22
CA ASP A 22 0.96 -0.24 5.98
C ASP A 22 0.18 -1.57 6.06
N PHE A 23 -1.14 -1.49 6.26
CA PHE A 23 -2.02 -2.65 6.21
C PHE A 23 -2.01 -3.34 4.84
N ILE A 24 -2.14 -2.58 3.74
CA ILE A 24 -2.11 -3.14 2.38
C ILE A 24 -0.75 -3.76 2.06
N ALA A 25 0.35 -3.12 2.47
CA ALA A 25 1.68 -3.69 2.34
C ALA A 25 1.80 -5.02 3.12
N GLY A 26 1.29 -5.07 4.35
CA GLY A 26 1.25 -6.28 5.16
C GLY A 26 0.36 -7.38 4.57
N LEU A 27 -0.78 -7.03 3.95
CA LEU A 27 -1.66 -7.98 3.28
C LEU A 27 -0.97 -8.62 2.07
N ILE A 28 -0.27 -7.81 1.26
CA ILE A 28 0.51 -8.31 0.13
C ILE A 28 1.63 -9.23 0.62
N HIS A 29 2.39 -8.80 1.63
CA HIS A 29 3.45 -9.58 2.24
C HIS A 29 2.95 -10.94 2.77
N TRP A 30 1.84 -10.94 3.51
CA TRP A 30 1.21 -12.18 3.98
C TRP A 30 0.76 -13.09 2.82
N ILE A 31 0.20 -12.56 1.73
CA ILE A 31 -0.18 -13.38 0.57
C ILE A 31 1.06 -14.03 -0.09
N GLU A 32 2.15 -13.28 -0.23
CA GLU A 32 3.42 -13.80 -0.76
C GLU A 32 3.97 -14.94 0.09
N ASP A 33 3.88 -14.81 1.41
CA ASP A 33 4.33 -15.83 2.36
C ASP A 33 3.42 -17.04 2.42
N ALA A 34 2.10 -16.83 2.40
CA ALA A 34 1.15 -17.89 2.68
C ALA A 34 0.75 -18.70 1.44
N TYR A 35 0.74 -18.10 0.24
CA TYR A 35 0.05 -18.71 -0.90
C TYR A 35 0.81 -18.72 -2.24
N PHE A 36 1.96 -18.06 -2.33
CA PHE A 36 2.76 -18.03 -3.57
C PHE A 36 4.14 -18.65 -3.40
N ASP A 37 4.69 -19.14 -4.49
CA ASP A 37 6.03 -19.75 -4.56
C ASP A 37 6.86 -19.15 -5.71
N GLU A 38 8.13 -19.54 -5.81
CA GLU A 38 9.04 -19.05 -6.85
C GLU A 38 8.65 -19.45 -8.28
N ASN A 39 7.72 -20.40 -8.45
CA ASN A 39 7.24 -20.89 -9.74
C ASN A 39 5.94 -20.22 -10.17
N THR A 40 5.37 -19.36 -9.32
CA THR A 40 4.12 -18.65 -9.60
C THR A 40 4.30 -17.76 -10.85
N PRO A 41 3.44 -17.88 -11.88
CA PRO A 41 3.57 -17.11 -13.11
C PRO A 41 3.63 -15.60 -12.86
N PHE A 42 4.45 -14.89 -13.64
CA PHE A 42 4.64 -13.42 -13.63
C PHE A 42 5.29 -12.83 -12.37
N ILE A 43 4.97 -13.32 -11.17
CA ILE A 43 5.43 -12.76 -9.89
C ILE A 43 6.50 -13.62 -9.19
N GLY A 44 6.60 -14.91 -9.51
CA GLY A 44 7.50 -15.85 -8.84
C GLY A 44 8.96 -15.39 -8.85
N SER A 45 9.49 -15.03 -10.02
CA SER A 45 10.88 -14.58 -10.16
C SER A 45 11.13 -13.13 -9.72
N ARG A 46 10.12 -12.27 -9.79
CA ARG A 46 10.24 -10.81 -9.57
C ARG A 46 9.95 -10.38 -8.14
N ILE A 47 9.07 -11.10 -7.44
CA ILE A 47 8.55 -10.73 -6.13
C ILE A 47 8.81 -11.86 -5.12
N ILE A 48 8.35 -13.08 -5.42
CA ILE A 48 8.40 -14.18 -4.46
C ILE A 48 9.82 -14.67 -4.18
N ARG A 49 10.66 -14.85 -5.21
CA ARG A 49 12.07 -15.22 -5.03
C ARG A 49 12.84 -14.21 -4.16
N PRO A 50 12.80 -12.89 -4.43
CA PRO A 50 13.35 -11.90 -3.52
C PRO A 50 12.86 -12.03 -2.07
N ASN A 51 11.56 -12.30 -1.87
CA ASN A 51 11.01 -12.48 -0.53
C ASN A 51 11.52 -13.77 0.16
N ILE A 52 11.64 -14.88 -0.57
CA ILE A 52 12.28 -16.11 -0.06
C ILE A 52 13.74 -15.84 0.33
N VAL A 53 14.51 -15.12 -0.51
CA VAL A 53 15.89 -14.72 -0.17
C VAL A 53 15.90 -13.89 1.11
N HIS A 54 14.94 -12.99 1.26
CA HIS A 54 14.80 -12.16 2.45
C HIS A 54 14.54 -13.00 3.72
N HIS A 55 13.69 -14.01 3.66
CA HIS A 55 13.38 -14.86 4.82
C HIS A 55 14.56 -15.74 5.26
N HIS A 56 15.39 -16.15 4.30
CA HIS A 56 16.58 -16.98 4.55
C HIS A 56 17.85 -16.17 4.85
N VAL A 57 18.02 -15.02 4.19
CA VAL A 57 19.22 -14.17 4.27
C VAL A 57 18.79 -12.70 4.39
N PRO A 58 18.22 -12.28 5.54
CA PRO A 58 17.48 -11.01 5.63
C PRO A 58 18.32 -9.77 5.30
N ARG A 59 19.61 -9.79 5.64
CA ARG A 59 20.53 -8.69 5.34
C ARG A 59 20.88 -8.55 3.85
N TYR A 60 20.61 -9.54 3.00
CA TYR A 60 20.78 -9.37 1.54
C TYR A 60 19.89 -8.24 1.01
N PHE A 61 18.67 -8.12 1.56
CA PHE A 61 17.71 -7.08 1.16
C PHE A 61 18.26 -5.66 1.35
N THR A 62 19.10 -5.45 2.36
CA THR A 62 19.73 -4.15 2.65
C THR A 62 20.75 -3.70 1.59
N GLN A 63 21.21 -4.62 0.74
CA GLN A 63 22.21 -4.36 -0.30
C GLN A 63 21.58 -3.92 -1.63
N LEU A 64 20.26 -4.10 -1.79
CA LEU A 64 19.54 -3.66 -2.98
C LEU A 64 19.47 -2.13 -3.02
N SER A 65 19.55 -1.55 -4.21
CA SER A 65 19.21 -0.13 -4.41
C SER A 65 17.72 0.10 -4.17
N TRP A 66 17.32 1.37 -3.97
CA TRP A 66 15.89 1.70 -3.86
C TRP A 66 15.12 1.25 -5.11
N TRP A 67 15.68 1.47 -6.30
CA TRP A 67 15.04 1.06 -7.56
C TRP A 67 14.82 -0.45 -7.65
N GLN A 68 15.83 -1.25 -7.27
CA GLN A 68 15.73 -2.72 -7.29
C GLN A 68 14.64 -3.25 -6.35
N SER A 69 14.42 -2.60 -5.21
CA SER A 69 13.40 -3.01 -4.25
C SER A 69 12.03 -2.36 -4.46
N SER A 70 11.95 -1.19 -5.11
CA SER A 70 10.73 -0.36 -5.08
C SER A 70 10.10 -0.09 -6.44
N ARG A 71 10.70 -0.51 -7.57
CA ARG A 71 10.16 -0.21 -8.91
C ARG A 71 8.72 -0.70 -9.13
N ASP A 72 8.37 -1.88 -8.60
CA ASP A 72 7.04 -2.46 -8.80
C ASP A 72 6.00 -1.74 -7.93
N LEU A 73 6.39 -1.35 -6.72
CA LEU A 73 5.58 -0.54 -5.80
C LEU A 73 5.38 0.88 -6.37
N LEU A 74 6.42 1.46 -6.98
CA LEU A 74 6.35 2.74 -7.68
C LEU A 74 5.39 2.65 -8.87
N LEU A 75 5.50 1.63 -9.71
CA LEU A 75 4.60 1.44 -10.85
C LEU A 75 3.15 1.30 -10.39
N ALA A 76 2.87 0.47 -9.40
CA ALA A 76 1.54 0.32 -8.83
C ALA A 76 1.00 1.64 -8.27
N SER A 77 1.84 2.40 -7.58
CA SER A 77 1.48 3.71 -7.01
C SER A 77 1.19 4.77 -8.10
N LEU A 78 1.98 4.79 -9.18
CA LEU A 78 1.76 5.68 -10.32
C LEU A 78 0.46 5.33 -11.06
N LEU A 79 0.17 4.04 -11.23
CA LEU A 79 -1.08 3.58 -11.83
C LEU A 79 -2.30 3.96 -10.97
N LEU A 80 -2.19 3.82 -9.64
CA LEU A 80 -3.23 4.26 -8.71
C LEU A 80 -3.49 5.77 -8.82
N VAL A 81 -2.43 6.58 -8.81
CA VAL A 81 -2.54 8.04 -8.95
C VAL A 81 -3.17 8.40 -10.30
N ALA A 82 -2.69 7.80 -11.39
CA ALA A 82 -3.22 8.05 -12.74
C ALA A 82 -4.70 7.66 -12.85
N ALA A 83 -5.11 6.53 -12.26
CA ALA A 83 -6.51 6.08 -12.26
C ALA A 83 -7.41 6.96 -11.38
N SER A 84 -6.89 7.53 -10.29
CA SER A 84 -7.69 8.36 -9.37
C SER A 84 -8.21 9.66 -9.99
N ILE A 85 -7.53 10.17 -11.01
CA ILE A 85 -7.88 11.41 -11.70
C ILE A 85 -9.20 11.26 -12.49
N PRO A 86 -9.32 10.36 -13.49
CA PRO A 86 -10.56 10.18 -14.23
C PRO A 86 -11.69 9.60 -13.38
N LEU A 87 -11.37 8.89 -12.29
CA LEU A 87 -12.36 8.34 -11.35
C LEU A 87 -12.84 9.35 -10.29
N GLY A 88 -12.30 10.59 -10.29
CA GLY A 88 -12.80 11.68 -9.46
C GLY A 88 -12.47 11.61 -7.97
N PHE A 89 -11.47 10.82 -7.56
CA PHE A 89 -11.04 10.71 -6.16
C PHE A 89 -9.57 11.09 -5.93
N PHE A 90 -8.91 11.70 -6.92
CA PHE A 90 -7.57 12.24 -6.75
C PHE A 90 -7.54 13.30 -5.64
N GLY A 91 -6.57 13.19 -4.74
CA GLY A 91 -6.39 14.09 -3.60
C GLY A 91 -5.08 13.81 -2.85
N TRP A 92 -4.79 14.64 -1.85
CA TRP A 92 -3.54 14.51 -1.07
C TRP A 92 -3.47 13.17 -0.32
N GLN A 93 -4.60 12.55 0.00
CA GLN A 93 -4.69 11.23 0.61
C GLN A 93 -4.17 10.14 -0.34
N VAL A 94 -4.53 10.20 -1.63
CA VAL A 94 -4.02 9.26 -2.65
C VAL A 94 -2.52 9.46 -2.84
N VAL A 95 -2.05 10.72 -2.87
CA VAL A 95 -0.62 11.02 -2.97
C VAL A 95 0.14 10.51 -1.74
N LEU A 96 -0.37 10.73 -0.54
CA LEU A 96 0.24 10.23 0.70
C LEU A 96 0.28 8.69 0.72
N PHE A 97 -0.84 8.04 0.37
CA PHE A 97 -0.91 6.57 0.26
C PHE A 97 0.14 6.04 -0.72
N ALA A 98 0.24 6.64 -1.91
CA ALA A 98 1.21 6.27 -2.94
C ALA A 98 2.66 6.46 -2.47
N LEU A 99 2.96 7.57 -1.79
CA LEU A 99 4.29 7.85 -1.24
C LEU A 99 4.70 6.86 -0.17
N VAL A 100 3.80 6.53 0.77
CA VAL A 100 4.05 5.54 1.82
C VAL A 100 4.23 4.15 1.20
N SER A 101 3.30 3.75 0.33
CA SER A 101 3.32 2.43 -0.33
C SER A 101 4.59 2.23 -1.16
N THR A 102 5.00 3.22 -1.97
CA THR A 102 6.24 3.15 -2.76
C THR A 102 7.50 2.96 -1.89
N ASN A 103 7.48 3.50 -0.66
CA ASN A 103 8.61 3.44 0.27
C ASN A 103 8.51 2.31 1.30
N ALA A 104 7.49 1.45 1.25
CA ALA A 104 7.32 0.36 2.21
C ALA A 104 8.58 -0.53 2.30
N ASN A 105 9.13 -0.93 1.13
CA ASN A 105 10.36 -1.73 1.07
C ASN A 105 11.59 -0.98 1.61
N GLN A 106 11.62 0.35 1.52
CA GLN A 106 12.72 1.12 2.08
C GLN A 106 12.66 1.18 3.62
N VAL A 107 11.46 1.27 4.20
CA VAL A 107 11.26 1.19 5.64
C VAL A 107 11.58 -0.22 6.16
N HIS A 108 11.11 -1.24 5.45
CA HIS A 108 11.42 -2.65 5.72
C HIS A 108 12.94 -2.91 5.73
N LYS A 109 13.68 -2.36 4.76
CA LYS A 109 15.15 -2.41 4.76
C LYS A 109 15.77 -1.74 5.98
N TRP A 110 15.22 -0.61 6.44
CA TRP A 110 15.71 0.04 7.66
C TRP A 110 15.49 -0.81 8.91
N ALA A 111 14.45 -1.67 8.95
CA ALA A 111 14.26 -2.61 10.05
C ALA A 111 15.34 -3.72 10.09
N HIS A 112 16.01 -4.01 8.97
CA HIS A 112 17.13 -4.97 8.90
C HIS A 112 18.52 -4.36 9.10
N ARG A 113 18.60 -3.04 9.21
CA ARG A 113 19.85 -2.31 9.36
C ARG A 113 20.13 -1.98 10.83
N THR A 114 21.41 -1.88 11.16
CA THR A 114 21.84 -1.36 12.45
C THR A 114 21.54 0.13 12.56
N ARG A 115 21.44 0.65 13.79
CA ARG A 115 21.24 2.09 14.03
C ARG A 115 22.32 2.94 13.35
N ARG A 116 23.58 2.49 13.37
CA ARG A 116 24.69 3.19 12.71
C ARG A 116 24.48 3.29 11.21
N GLU A 117 24.00 2.22 10.57
CA GLU A 117 23.70 2.20 9.14
C GLU A 117 22.51 3.11 8.78
N ASN A 118 21.48 3.18 9.64
CA ASN A 118 20.30 4.02 9.44
C ASN A 118 20.56 5.52 9.68
N GLY A 119 21.56 5.86 10.48
CA GLY A 119 21.83 7.24 10.87
C GLY A 119 20.81 7.78 11.88
N ARG A 120 21.01 9.03 12.30
CA ARG A 120 20.27 9.62 13.44
C ARG A 120 18.77 9.78 13.17
N LEU A 121 18.40 10.32 12.00
CA LEU A 121 17.01 10.64 11.67
C LEU A 121 16.13 9.38 11.66
N ILE A 122 16.52 8.36 10.89
CA ILE A 122 15.76 7.11 10.79
C ILE A 122 15.70 6.40 12.15
N SER A 123 16.82 6.37 12.88
CA SER A 123 16.86 5.77 14.22
C SER A 123 15.92 6.49 15.20
N LEU A 124 15.81 7.81 15.14
CA LEU A 124 14.89 8.60 15.96
C LEU A 124 13.42 8.33 15.62
N LEU A 125 13.08 8.25 14.33
CA LEU A 125 11.74 7.90 13.88
C LEU A 125 11.34 6.47 14.30
N GLN A 126 12.31 5.55 14.33
CA GLN A 126 12.13 4.21 14.89
C GLN A 126 11.94 4.25 16.42
N ASP A 127 12.68 5.08 17.15
CA ASP A 127 12.49 5.24 18.61
C ASP A 127 11.09 5.76 18.96
N TRP A 128 10.60 6.72 18.16
CA TRP A 128 9.24 7.25 18.27
C TRP A 128 8.16 6.31 17.73
N ARG A 129 8.53 5.13 17.23
CA ARG A 129 7.60 4.11 16.69
C ARG A 129 6.78 4.58 15.49
N ILE A 130 7.21 5.68 14.84
CA ILE A 130 6.63 6.17 13.60
C ILE A 130 7.00 5.22 12.45
N LEU A 131 8.27 4.83 12.40
CA LEU A 131 8.76 3.81 11.47
C LEU A 131 8.90 2.46 12.19
N GLN A 132 8.75 1.39 11.42
CA GLN A 132 8.91 0.04 11.94
C GLN A 132 10.31 -0.18 12.52
N THR A 133 10.37 -0.69 13.74
CA THR A 133 11.63 -0.97 14.46
C THR A 133 12.18 -2.36 14.12
N PRO A 134 13.52 -2.57 14.20
CA PRO A 134 14.13 -3.88 14.01
C PRO A 134 13.54 -4.97 14.89
N HIS A 135 13.26 -4.66 16.16
CA HIS A 135 12.63 -5.60 17.09
C HIS A 135 11.22 -6.00 16.61
N HIS A 136 10.40 -5.03 16.22
CA HIS A 136 9.01 -5.27 15.80
C HIS A 136 8.95 -6.13 14.54
N HIS A 137 9.81 -5.85 13.57
CA HIS A 137 9.92 -6.68 12.37
C HIS A 137 10.57 -8.05 12.65
N GLY A 138 11.47 -8.13 13.62
CA GLY A 138 12.08 -9.38 14.05
C GLY A 138 11.06 -10.41 14.58
N LEU A 139 9.90 -9.97 15.08
CA LEU A 139 8.81 -10.87 15.47
C LEU A 139 8.27 -11.66 14.27
N HIS A 140 8.15 -11.02 13.11
CA HIS A 140 7.76 -11.69 11.87
C HIS A 140 8.80 -12.73 11.41
N HIS A 141 10.09 -12.46 11.61
CA HIS A 141 11.14 -13.45 11.28
C HIS A 141 11.36 -14.54 12.34
N THR A 142 10.61 -14.51 13.44
CA THR A 142 10.69 -15.54 14.48
C THR A 142 9.70 -16.66 14.16
N ASP A 143 10.15 -17.92 14.32
CA ASP A 143 9.27 -19.08 14.11
C ASP A 143 7.98 -18.93 14.93
N PRO A 144 6.79 -19.16 14.33
CA PRO A 144 6.56 -19.81 13.03
C PRO A 144 6.32 -18.83 11.85
N LYS A 145 6.80 -17.59 11.92
CA LYS A 145 6.77 -16.58 10.83
C LYS A 145 5.39 -16.28 10.23
N ASN A 146 4.35 -16.34 11.06
CA ASN A 146 2.96 -16.15 10.65
C ASN A 146 2.27 -14.94 11.29
N THR A 147 3.04 -13.88 11.54
CA THR A 147 2.62 -12.72 12.34
C THR A 147 3.37 -11.45 11.91
N TYR A 148 2.91 -10.27 12.34
CA TYR A 148 3.61 -8.99 12.18
C TYR A 148 4.00 -8.60 10.74
N TYR A 149 3.11 -8.85 9.78
CA TYR A 149 3.39 -8.65 8.35
C TYR A 149 3.52 -7.20 7.88
N CYS A 150 2.90 -6.22 8.57
CA CYS A 150 2.88 -4.81 8.14
C CYS A 150 4.27 -4.16 8.35
N PRO A 151 4.99 -3.72 7.30
CA PRO A 151 6.42 -3.39 7.38
C PRO A 151 6.76 -1.91 7.59
N VAL A 152 5.78 -1.01 7.66
CA VAL A 152 6.00 0.44 7.61
C VAL A 152 6.01 1.06 9.01
N THR A 153 5.04 0.73 9.86
CA THR A 153 4.88 1.36 11.17
C THR A 153 4.91 0.34 12.29
N ASN A 154 5.03 0.81 13.53
CA ASN A 154 4.81 -0.02 14.71
C ASN A 154 3.33 -0.03 15.17
N LEU A 155 2.43 0.64 14.42
CA LEU A 155 1.04 0.90 14.81
C LEU A 155 0.07 -0.23 14.43
N VAL A 156 0.17 -0.74 13.19
CA VAL A 156 -0.88 -1.61 12.62
C VAL A 156 -0.82 -3.03 13.17
N ASN A 157 0.36 -3.65 13.24
CA ASN A 157 0.47 -5.05 13.65
C ASN A 157 -0.14 -5.34 15.04
N PRO A 158 0.12 -4.56 16.11
CA PRO A 158 -0.46 -4.86 17.43
C PRO A 158 -1.99 -4.94 17.43
N ILE A 159 -2.65 -4.17 16.56
CA ILE A 159 -4.11 -4.19 16.39
C ILE A 159 -4.52 -5.52 15.72
N LEU A 160 -3.84 -5.90 14.63
CA LEU A 160 -4.11 -7.14 13.90
C LEU A 160 -3.83 -8.39 14.73
N GLU A 161 -2.76 -8.40 15.52
CA GLU A 161 -2.42 -9.51 16.41
C GLU A 161 -3.44 -9.67 17.53
N ARG A 162 -3.92 -8.56 18.12
CA ARG A 162 -4.93 -8.60 19.19
C ARG A 162 -6.24 -9.25 18.74
N ILE A 163 -6.59 -9.12 17.46
CA ILE A 163 -7.79 -9.75 16.88
C ILE A 163 -7.48 -11.08 16.18
N SER A 164 -6.22 -11.54 16.20
CA SER A 164 -5.75 -12.73 15.48
C SER A 164 -6.14 -12.70 14.00
N PHE A 165 -5.95 -11.53 13.36
CA PHE A 165 -6.45 -11.26 12.01
C PHE A 165 -5.97 -12.31 11.00
N TRP A 166 -4.67 -12.57 10.96
CA TRP A 166 -4.04 -13.49 10.00
C TRP A 166 -4.55 -14.91 10.17
N GLN A 167 -4.54 -15.44 11.40
CA GLN A 167 -4.96 -16.82 11.67
C GLN A 167 -6.46 -17.01 11.36
N ARG A 168 -7.29 -16.01 11.67
CA ARG A 168 -8.73 -16.04 11.33
C ARG A 168 -8.95 -15.99 9.81
N LEU A 169 -8.20 -15.16 9.11
CA LEU A 169 -8.30 -15.04 7.66
C LEU A 169 -7.89 -16.35 6.96
N GLU A 170 -6.78 -16.96 7.41
CA GLU A 170 -6.34 -18.28 6.94
C GLU A 170 -7.39 -19.36 7.21
N ALA A 171 -7.99 -19.39 8.41
CA ALA A 171 -9.05 -20.36 8.74
C ALA A 171 -10.29 -20.19 7.85
N VAL A 172 -10.64 -18.95 7.48
CA VAL A 172 -11.71 -18.67 6.52
C VAL A 172 -11.34 -19.20 5.13
N ILE A 173 -10.13 -18.91 4.65
CA ILE A 173 -9.67 -19.38 3.33
C ILE A 173 -9.64 -20.90 3.28
N GLU A 174 -9.09 -21.57 4.29
CA GLU A 174 -9.06 -23.02 4.37
C GLU A 174 -10.47 -23.61 4.37
N LYS A 175 -11.40 -23.02 5.15
CA LYS A 175 -12.79 -23.48 5.21
C LYS A 175 -13.50 -23.43 3.86
N PHE A 176 -13.28 -22.37 3.07
CA PHE A 176 -14.01 -22.16 1.81
C PHE A 176 -13.30 -22.72 0.58
N THR A 177 -11.97 -22.85 0.60
CA THR A 177 -11.17 -23.25 -0.57
C THR A 177 -10.42 -24.57 -0.37
N GLY A 178 -10.25 -25.03 0.87
CA GLY A 178 -9.38 -26.14 1.24
C GLY A 178 -7.88 -25.82 1.15
N ILE A 179 -7.50 -24.59 0.78
CA ILE A 179 -6.11 -24.17 0.63
C ILE A 179 -5.58 -23.71 1.98
N LYS A 180 -4.41 -24.24 2.37
CA LYS A 180 -3.72 -23.91 3.61
C LYS A 180 -2.56 -22.94 3.35
N HIS A 181 -2.14 -22.24 4.40
CA HIS A 181 -0.84 -21.55 4.43
C HIS A 181 0.26 -22.56 4.08
N ARG A 182 1.12 -22.22 3.11
CA ARG A 182 2.25 -23.07 2.71
C ARG A 182 3.30 -23.21 3.83
N ASP A 183 4.11 -24.24 3.73
CA ASP A 183 5.33 -24.29 4.54
C ASP A 183 6.35 -23.23 4.04
N ASP A 184 7.04 -22.59 4.97
CA ASP A 184 8.18 -21.72 4.74
C ASP A 184 9.46 -22.45 5.16
N THR A 185 10.27 -22.82 4.17
CA THR A 185 11.55 -23.52 4.36
C THR A 185 12.59 -22.75 5.18
N SER A 186 12.34 -21.48 5.47
CA SER A 186 13.16 -20.68 6.39
C SER A 186 12.79 -20.89 7.87
N ILE A 187 11.68 -21.59 8.15
CA ILE A 187 11.26 -22.03 9.49
C ILE A 187 11.98 -23.33 9.85
N ARG A 188 12.41 -23.44 11.11
CA ARG A 188 13.11 -24.64 11.58
C ARG A 188 12.20 -25.87 11.48
N GLY A 189 12.70 -26.91 10.83
CA GLY A 189 12.00 -28.20 10.71
C GLY A 189 11.10 -28.33 9.47
N GLN A 190 10.94 -27.29 8.64
CA GLN A 190 10.11 -27.33 7.43
C GLN A 190 10.90 -27.68 6.14
N GLY A 191 12.01 -28.43 6.30
CA GLY A 191 12.84 -28.89 5.18
C GLY A 191 13.91 -27.89 4.73
N PRO A 192 14.74 -28.27 3.74
CA PRO A 192 15.78 -27.40 3.21
C PRO A 192 15.18 -26.29 2.35
N GLY A 193 15.79 -25.11 2.38
CA GLY A 193 15.51 -24.06 1.40
C GLY A 193 15.92 -24.47 -0.03
N PRO A 194 15.40 -23.80 -1.07
CA PRO A 194 15.74 -24.10 -2.45
C PRO A 194 17.24 -24.04 -2.75
N ASP A 195 17.75 -24.93 -3.61
CA ASP A 195 19.19 -25.04 -3.93
C ASP A 195 19.79 -23.72 -4.47
N TRP A 196 18.99 -22.97 -5.23
CA TRP A 196 19.40 -21.69 -5.80
C TRP A 196 19.70 -20.60 -4.75
N LEU A 197 19.30 -20.78 -3.48
CA LEU A 197 19.66 -19.89 -2.38
C LEU A 197 21.16 -19.87 -2.06
N ALA A 198 21.90 -20.91 -2.46
CA ALA A 198 23.33 -21.00 -2.23
C ALA A 198 24.11 -19.80 -2.81
N HIS A 199 23.60 -19.17 -3.87
CA HIS A 199 24.21 -17.98 -4.48
C HIS A 199 24.12 -16.70 -3.62
N TYR A 200 23.16 -16.65 -2.70
CA TYR A 200 22.89 -15.47 -1.85
C TYR A 200 23.59 -15.56 -0.49
N ARG A 201 23.88 -16.79 -0.05
CA ARG A 201 24.77 -17.02 1.09
C ARG A 201 26.17 -16.66 0.59
N ARG A 202 26.84 -15.70 1.26
CA ARG A 202 28.21 -15.32 0.87
C ARG A 202 29.02 -16.60 0.64
N PRO A 203 29.77 -16.72 -0.47
CA PRO A 203 30.78 -17.77 -0.54
C PRO A 203 31.67 -17.59 0.69
N SER A 204 31.87 -18.66 1.45
CA SER A 204 32.82 -18.68 2.55
C SER A 204 34.24 -18.56 1.99
N SER A 205 34.61 -17.43 1.38
CA SER A 205 35.99 -17.14 0.95
C SER A 205 36.90 -16.80 2.13
N PHE A 206 36.49 -17.15 3.36
CA PHE A 206 37.27 -17.02 4.58
C PHE A 206 37.52 -18.36 5.30
N LEU A 207 37.12 -19.50 4.73
CA LEU A 207 37.44 -20.83 5.26
C LEU A 207 38.30 -21.70 4.32
N SER A 208 38.66 -21.21 3.13
CA SER A 208 39.53 -21.94 2.19
C SER A 208 40.98 -21.42 2.11
N LEU A 209 41.34 -20.39 2.89
CA LEU A 209 42.72 -19.88 2.95
C LEU A 209 43.52 -20.31 4.19
N GLN A 210 42.92 -21.07 5.11
CA GLN A 210 43.63 -21.61 6.27
C GLN A 210 43.84 -23.13 6.20
N GLU A 211 43.13 -23.84 5.32
CA GLU A 211 43.23 -25.30 5.18
C GLU A 211 44.17 -25.76 4.05
N ASN A 212 44.75 -24.81 3.29
CA ASN A 212 45.56 -25.14 2.11
C ASN A 212 47.08 -24.93 2.30
N SER A 213 47.57 -24.76 3.53
CA SER A 213 49.02 -24.64 3.82
C SER A 213 49.65 -25.88 4.49
N SER A 214 48.87 -26.91 4.82
CA SER A 214 49.37 -28.04 5.62
C SER A 214 49.07 -29.45 5.08
N ASN A 215 48.52 -29.63 3.88
CA ASN A 215 48.25 -30.99 3.37
C ASN A 215 48.54 -31.21 1.88
N VAL A 216 49.68 -30.70 1.39
CA VAL A 216 50.32 -31.29 0.22
C VAL A 216 51.14 -32.48 0.69
N LYS A 217 50.59 -33.68 0.46
CA LYS A 217 51.17 -35.05 0.54
C LYS A 217 50.46 -35.94 1.57
N ALA A 218 49.36 -36.57 1.17
CA ALA A 218 49.13 -37.99 1.41
C ALA A 218 47.88 -38.51 0.70
N SER A 219 48.11 -39.47 -0.18
CA SER A 219 47.26 -40.62 -0.44
C SER A 219 45.92 -40.44 -1.16
N ALA A 220 45.98 -40.77 -2.46
CA ALA A 220 44.92 -41.49 -3.13
C ALA A 220 44.52 -42.74 -2.32
N LYS A 221 43.22 -42.90 -2.02
CA LYS A 221 42.46 -44.16 -2.08
C LYS A 221 41.04 -44.00 -1.52
N MET A 222 40.10 -44.59 -2.26
CA MET A 222 38.83 -45.18 -1.80
C MET A 222 37.63 -44.23 -1.57
N VAL A 223 36.78 -44.14 -2.59
CA VAL A 223 35.41 -43.62 -2.51
C VAL A 223 34.48 -44.76 -2.05
N PRO A 224 33.73 -44.63 -0.94
CA PRO A 224 32.62 -45.54 -0.67
C PRO A 224 31.36 -45.10 -1.41
N LYS A 225 30.68 -46.05 -2.05
CA LYS A 225 29.34 -45.88 -2.65
C LYS A 225 28.32 -45.43 -1.60
N LEU A 226 27.85 -44.19 -1.67
CA LEU A 226 26.62 -43.76 -1.00
C LEU A 226 25.40 -44.28 -1.78
N ARG A 227 24.55 -45.02 -1.08
CA ARG A 227 23.25 -45.49 -1.58
C ARG A 227 22.36 -44.29 -1.86
N THR A 228 21.84 -44.19 -3.08
CA THR A 228 20.82 -43.21 -3.44
C THR A 228 19.48 -43.61 -2.86
N CYS A 229 19.01 -42.88 -1.84
CA CYS A 229 17.60 -42.88 -1.46
C CYS A 229 16.84 -42.10 -2.52
N HIS A 230 15.99 -42.78 -3.31
CA HIS A 230 15.08 -42.13 -4.24
C HIS A 230 13.97 -41.40 -3.47
N TYR A 231 14.14 -40.09 -3.27
CA TYR A 231 13.04 -39.20 -2.97
C TYR A 231 12.36 -38.82 -4.30
N ARG A 232 11.11 -39.26 -4.50
CA ARG A 232 10.24 -38.75 -5.56
C ARG A 232 9.57 -37.47 -5.05
N PRO A 233 9.85 -36.29 -5.60
CA PRO A 233 9.01 -35.13 -5.32
C PRO A 233 7.62 -35.38 -5.91
N LYS A 234 6.57 -35.31 -5.09
CA LYS A 234 5.23 -35.04 -5.62
C LYS A 234 5.25 -33.60 -6.12
N ALA A 235 4.96 -33.39 -7.39
CA ALA A 235 4.73 -32.06 -7.94
C ALA A 235 3.64 -31.36 -7.11
N PRO A 236 3.88 -30.17 -6.55
CA PRO A 236 2.79 -29.37 -6.04
C PRO A 236 2.02 -28.86 -7.26
N LEU A 237 0.76 -29.28 -7.39
CA LEU A 237 -0.19 -28.55 -8.22
C LEU A 237 -0.33 -27.16 -7.61
N ALA A 238 0.41 -26.18 -8.13
CA ALA A 238 0.06 -24.79 -8.00
C ALA A 238 -1.32 -24.63 -8.64
N SER A 239 -2.37 -24.74 -7.81
CA SER A 239 -3.75 -24.58 -8.23
C SER A 239 -3.92 -23.12 -8.62
N THR A 240 -3.96 -22.86 -9.94
CA THR A 240 -4.31 -21.56 -10.52
C THR A 240 -5.62 -20.99 -9.96
N ARG A 241 -6.47 -21.82 -9.34
CA ARG A 241 -7.69 -21.41 -8.65
C ARG A 241 -7.43 -20.65 -7.34
N GLY A 242 -6.37 -20.98 -6.60
CA GLY A 242 -6.05 -20.30 -5.33
C GLY A 242 -5.64 -18.84 -5.51
N ALA A 243 -4.79 -18.58 -6.50
CA ALA A 243 -4.34 -17.25 -6.87
C ALA A 243 -5.51 -16.35 -7.32
N ALA A 244 -6.44 -16.91 -8.10
CA ALA A 244 -7.63 -16.20 -8.58
C ALA A 244 -8.59 -15.83 -7.44
N SER A 245 -8.78 -16.71 -6.45
CA SER A 245 -9.66 -16.45 -5.31
C SER A 245 -9.11 -15.38 -4.35
N ALA A 246 -7.79 -15.37 -4.10
CA ALA A 246 -7.14 -14.35 -3.27
C ALA A 246 -7.19 -12.96 -3.92
N LEU A 247 -6.92 -12.86 -5.23
CA LEU A 247 -7.03 -11.61 -6.00
C LEU A 247 -8.46 -11.07 -6.02
N THR A 248 -9.47 -11.94 -6.03
CA THR A 248 -10.89 -11.54 -5.96
C THR A 248 -11.25 -10.90 -4.62
N ILE A 249 -10.73 -11.42 -3.50
CA ILE A 249 -10.97 -10.88 -2.15
C ILE A 249 -10.27 -9.52 -1.99
N VAL A 250 -9.03 -9.39 -2.47
CA VAL A 250 -8.30 -8.10 -2.47
C VAL A 250 -9.03 -7.06 -3.35
N GLY A 251 -9.54 -7.48 -4.51
CA GLY A 251 -10.37 -6.63 -5.37
C GLY A 251 -11.64 -6.12 -4.69
N LEU A 252 -12.33 -6.96 -3.92
CA LEU A 252 -13.54 -6.56 -3.19
C LEU A 252 -13.26 -5.59 -2.03
N ILE A 253 -12.12 -5.72 -1.35
CA ILE A 253 -11.69 -4.78 -0.29
C ILE A 253 -11.36 -3.40 -0.89
N ILE A 254 -10.70 -3.37 -2.06
CA ILE A 254 -10.38 -2.12 -2.77
C ILE A 254 -11.66 -1.45 -3.31
N VAL A 255 -12.59 -2.22 -3.88
CA VAL A 255 -13.87 -1.71 -4.42
C VAL A 255 -14.83 -1.24 -3.32
N GLY A 256 -14.86 -1.91 -2.16
CA GLY A 256 -15.65 -1.46 -1.01
C GLY A 256 -15.22 -0.08 -0.50
N TRP A 257 -13.96 0.30 -0.71
CA TRP A 257 -13.40 1.57 -0.25
C TRP A 257 -13.65 2.73 -1.22
N THR A 258 -13.62 2.49 -2.54
CA THR A 258 -14.03 3.51 -3.54
C THR A 258 -15.49 3.94 -3.35
N VAL A 259 -16.38 3.01 -2.99
CA VAL A 259 -17.78 3.34 -2.66
C VAL A 259 -17.88 4.20 -1.39
N GLY A 260 -17.04 3.95 -0.38
CA GLY A 260 -16.99 4.74 0.84
C GLY A 260 -16.49 6.18 0.64
N MET A 261 -15.51 6.40 -0.25
CA MET A 261 -15.00 7.73 -0.58
C MET A 261 -15.93 8.52 -1.52
N CYS A 262 -16.62 7.85 -2.44
CA CYS A 262 -17.63 8.49 -3.30
C CYS A 262 -18.86 9.03 -2.54
N LEU A 263 -19.04 8.67 -1.27
CA LEU A 263 -20.12 9.19 -0.42
C LEU A 263 -19.75 10.47 0.35
N GLN A 264 -18.46 10.88 0.37
CA GLN A 264 -18.04 12.12 1.02
C GLN A 264 -18.41 13.43 0.29
N PRO A 265 -18.48 13.51 -1.07
CA PRO A 265 -18.89 14.74 -1.74
C PRO A 265 -20.36 15.14 -1.50
N LEU A 266 -21.19 14.21 -1.04
CA LEU A 266 -22.63 14.45 -0.80
C LEU A 266 -22.91 15.20 0.52
N VAL A 267 -21.99 15.17 1.47
CA VAL A 267 -22.16 15.91 2.74
C VAL A 267 -21.71 17.37 2.61
N GLU A 268 -20.76 17.66 1.72
CA GLU A 268 -20.26 19.02 1.50
C GLU A 268 -21.18 19.86 0.59
N SER A 269 -22.01 19.24 -0.27
CA SER A 269 -22.96 19.97 -1.12
C SER A 269 -24.16 20.55 -0.34
N HIS A 270 -24.47 20.00 0.85
CA HIS A 270 -25.57 20.45 1.72
C HIS A 270 -25.16 21.51 2.75
N ARG A 271 -23.91 21.99 2.73
CA ARG A 271 -23.44 23.13 3.55
C ARG A 271 -23.12 24.40 2.74
N ARG A 272 -23.70 24.55 1.55
CA ARG A 272 -23.74 25.86 0.88
C ARG A 272 -24.85 26.73 1.48
N ASP A 273 -24.42 27.57 2.41
CA ASP A 273 -24.87 28.93 2.74
C ASP A 273 -26.36 29.32 2.51
N PRO A 274 -27.15 29.50 3.59
CA PRO A 274 -28.49 30.10 3.53
C PRO A 274 -28.51 31.60 3.18
N GLN A 275 -27.37 32.28 3.02
CA GLN A 275 -27.34 33.73 2.74
C GLN A 275 -27.37 34.09 1.25
N SER A 276 -27.18 33.13 0.34
CA SER A 276 -27.26 33.40 -1.11
C SER A 276 -28.69 33.62 -1.61
N SER A 277 -29.74 33.22 -0.88
CA SER A 277 -31.13 33.40 -1.33
C SER A 277 -31.74 34.75 -0.94
N LYS A 278 -31.13 35.49 0.01
CA LYS A 278 -31.65 36.79 0.47
C LYS A 278 -31.22 38.00 -0.35
N HIS A 279 -30.31 37.83 -1.32
CA HIS A 279 -29.95 38.89 -2.26
C HIS A 279 -30.58 38.74 -3.65
N ALA A 280 -31.15 37.58 -3.96
CA ALA A 280 -31.85 37.35 -5.21
C ALA A 280 -33.30 37.89 -5.21
N GLU A 281 -33.95 38.00 -4.05
CA GLU A 281 -35.31 38.56 -3.95
C GLU A 281 -35.34 40.10 -3.94
N THR A 282 -34.26 40.77 -3.55
CA THR A 282 -34.23 42.25 -3.50
C THR A 282 -33.89 42.95 -4.81
N VAL A 283 -33.58 42.22 -5.89
CA VAL A 283 -33.19 42.82 -7.18
C VAL A 283 -34.25 42.63 -8.27
N VAL A 284 -35.26 41.77 -8.07
CA VAL A 284 -36.33 41.53 -9.06
C VAL A 284 -37.56 42.42 -8.82
N GLU A 285 -37.69 43.04 -7.64
CA GLU A 285 -38.83 43.92 -7.29
C GLU A 285 -38.47 45.41 -7.38
N LYS A 286 -37.83 45.83 -8.47
CA LYS A 286 -37.58 47.27 -8.73
C LYS A 286 -37.79 47.78 -10.14
N ASP A 287 -38.30 46.94 -11.05
CA ASP A 287 -38.67 47.32 -12.41
C ASP A 287 -40.16 47.03 -12.68
N SER A 288 -41.04 47.71 -11.96
CA SER A 288 -42.38 48.02 -12.44
C SER A 288 -42.99 49.07 -11.54
N HIS A 289 -43.33 50.22 -12.14
CA HIS A 289 -44.14 51.36 -11.66
C HIS A 289 -43.45 52.70 -11.97
N HIS A 290 -43.46 53.07 -13.25
CA HIS A 290 -43.51 54.47 -13.67
C HIS A 290 -44.96 54.79 -14.00
N ALA A 291 -45.66 55.41 -13.04
CA ALA A 291 -46.86 56.20 -13.29
C ALA A 291 -46.43 57.66 -13.08
N VAL A 292 -46.36 58.42 -14.18
CA VAL A 292 -46.12 59.86 -14.16
C VAL A 292 -47.46 60.54 -13.98
N GLU A 293 -47.54 61.29 -12.89
CA GLU A 293 -48.66 62.08 -12.41
C GLU A 293 -48.91 63.29 -13.33
N THR A 294 -50.18 63.60 -13.55
CA THR A 294 -50.70 64.68 -14.39
C THR A 294 -50.62 66.04 -13.69
N ASP A 295 -50.07 67.04 -14.40
CA ASP A 295 -50.11 68.46 -14.01
C ASP A 295 -51.26 69.17 -14.77
N PRO A 296 -52.16 69.92 -14.09
CA PRO A 296 -53.22 70.65 -14.76
C PRO A 296 -53.04 72.17 -14.57
N ASP A 297 -52.46 72.89 -15.54
CA ASP A 297 -52.95 74.23 -15.89
C ASP A 297 -52.24 74.83 -17.13
N LEU A 298 -52.93 75.81 -17.73
CA LEU A 298 -52.53 76.71 -18.83
C LEU A 298 -52.71 76.25 -20.29
N GLY A 299 -53.82 76.74 -20.87
CA GLY A 299 -53.70 77.89 -21.78
C GLY A 299 -53.92 77.65 -23.27
N ASN A 300 -55.13 78.00 -23.73
CA ASN A 300 -55.54 78.16 -25.14
C ASN A 300 -54.57 78.97 -26.01
N LEU A 301 -54.46 78.58 -27.29
CA LEU A 301 -54.42 79.41 -28.52
C LEU A 301 -54.44 78.43 -29.72
N ILE A 302 -55.61 78.17 -30.32
CA ILE A 302 -56.14 78.81 -31.54
C ILE A 302 -55.05 78.96 -32.63
N GLU A 303 -55.09 78.15 -33.69
CA GLU A 303 -55.43 78.63 -35.04
C GLU A 303 -55.60 77.49 -36.06
N THR A 304 -56.61 77.69 -36.89
CA THR A 304 -57.12 76.85 -37.98
C THR A 304 -56.59 77.32 -39.34
N LYS A 305 -56.41 76.37 -40.28
CA LYS A 305 -56.53 76.42 -41.77
C LYS A 305 -55.39 75.58 -42.38
N GLY A 306 -55.59 74.72 -43.37
CA GLY A 306 -56.56 74.71 -44.46
C GLY A 306 -55.82 74.97 -45.80
N GLN A 307 -56.13 74.15 -46.82
CA GLN A 307 -55.64 74.16 -48.23
C GLN A 307 -54.24 73.57 -48.48
N SER A 308 -54.03 72.54 -49.34
CA SER A 308 -54.30 72.37 -50.80
C SER A 308 -53.47 73.39 -51.64
N ASP A 309 -52.79 73.09 -52.74
CA ASP A 309 -52.83 72.05 -53.76
C ASP A 309 -51.42 71.89 -54.41
N ASP A 310 -51.32 70.93 -55.34
CA ASP A 310 -50.27 70.62 -56.35
C ASP A 310 -49.18 69.58 -56.00
#